data_AF-A0ABC9KN46-F1
#
_entry.id   AF-A0ABC9KN46-F1
#
_cell.length_a   1.000
_cell.length_b   1.000
_cell.length_c   1.000
_cell.angle_alpha   90.00
_cell.angle_beta   90.00
_cell.angle_gamma   90.00
#
_symmetry.space_group_name_H-M   'P 1'
#
loop_
_entity.id
_entity.type
_entity.pdbx_description
1 polymer ?
#
loop_
_entity_poly.entity_id
_entity_poly.type
_entity_poly.pdbx_seq_one_letter_code
_entity_poly.pdbx_strand_id
1 'polypeptide(L)'
;MGDIMRPIPFEELLTRIFDEYQQQRSIFGIPEQQFYSPVKGKTVSVFGETCATPVGPAAGPHTQLAQNIVTSWLTGGRFIELKTVQILDRLELEKPCIDAEDECFNTEWSTEFTLLKAWDEYLKAWFALHLLEAMLQPSDSGKSFIFNMSIGYNLEGIKQPPMQQFIDNMMDASDHPKFAQYRDTLNKLLQDDAFLARHGLQEKRENLQALPARIPTSMVQGVTLSTMHGCPPHEIEAICRYMLEEKGLNTFVKLNPTLLGYARVREILDVCGFGYIGLKEESFDHDLKLTQALEMLERLMVLAKEKSLGFGVKLTNTLGTINNKGALPGEEMYMSGRALFPLSINVAAVLSRAFDGKLPISYSGGASQLTIRDIFDTGIRPITMATDLLKPGGYLRLSACMRELEGSDAWGLDHVDVERLNRLAADALTMEYTQKHWKPEERIEVAEDLPLTDCYVAPCVTACAIKQDIPEYIRLLGEHRYADALELIYQRNALPAITGHICDHQCQYNCTRLDYDSALNIRELKKVALEKGWDEYKQRWHKPAGSGSRHPVAVIGAGPAGLAAGYFLARAGHPVTLFEREANAGGVVKNIIPQFLMPVS
;
A
#
# COMPACT_ATOMS: atom_id res chain seq x y z
N MET A 1 -4.83 4.70 -17.43
CA MET A 1 -6.01 4.05 -16.82
C MET A 1 -7.25 4.54 -17.55
N GLY A 2 -8.26 3.69 -17.73
CA GLY A 2 -9.53 4.16 -18.29
C GLY A 2 -10.27 5.05 -17.29
N ASP A 3 -11.07 5.98 -17.79
CA ASP A 3 -11.90 6.88 -16.98
C ASP A 3 -12.96 6.12 -16.16
N ILE A 4 -13.32 4.90 -16.57
CA ILE A 4 -14.42 4.15 -15.96
C ILE A 4 -13.87 2.96 -15.17
N MET A 5 -14.14 2.94 -13.86
CA MET A 5 -13.98 1.72 -13.05
C MET A 5 -15.02 0.68 -13.47
N ARG A 6 -14.55 -0.51 -13.86
CA ARG A 6 -15.40 -1.60 -14.32
C ARG A 6 -15.47 -2.70 -13.25
N PRO A 7 -16.60 -2.86 -12.56
CA PRO A 7 -16.78 -3.96 -11.61
C PRO A 7 -16.76 -5.30 -12.35
N ILE A 8 -16.22 -6.33 -11.70
CA ILE A 8 -16.28 -7.72 -12.19
C ILE A 8 -17.52 -8.36 -11.56
N PRO A 9 -18.35 -9.13 -12.31
CA PRO A 9 -19.45 -9.85 -11.70
C PRO A 9 -18.92 -10.98 -10.78
N PHE A 10 -19.74 -11.40 -9.81
CA PHE A 10 -19.26 -12.18 -8.66
C PHE A 10 -18.70 -13.55 -9.05
N GLU A 11 -19.32 -14.25 -10.00
CA GLU A 11 -18.87 -15.57 -10.45
C GLU A 11 -17.52 -15.48 -11.19
N GLU A 12 -17.33 -14.47 -12.03
CA GLU A 12 -16.06 -14.20 -12.72
C GLU A 12 -14.98 -13.72 -11.77
N LEU A 13 -15.34 -12.98 -10.71
CA LEU A 13 -14.41 -12.58 -9.66
C LEU A 13 -13.83 -13.82 -8.96
N LEU A 14 -14.69 -14.76 -8.54
CA LEU A 14 -14.26 -16.02 -7.94
C LEU A 14 -13.43 -16.83 -8.94
N THR A 15 -13.95 -17.07 -10.15
CA THR A 15 -13.25 -17.82 -11.20
C THR A 15 -11.83 -17.28 -11.40
N ARG A 16 -11.67 -15.96 -11.52
CA ARG A 16 -10.36 -15.32 -11.67
C ARG A 16 -9.44 -15.56 -10.48
N ILE A 17 -9.93 -15.42 -9.24
CA ILE A 17 -9.15 -15.68 -8.02
C ILE A 17 -8.60 -17.12 -8.04
N PHE A 18 -9.44 -18.09 -8.35
CA PHE A 18 -9.06 -19.52 -8.30
C PHE A 18 -8.18 -19.93 -9.47
N ASP A 19 -8.45 -19.43 -10.68
CA ASP A 19 -7.64 -19.73 -11.86
C ASP A 19 -6.25 -19.11 -11.77
N GLU A 20 -6.13 -17.84 -11.33
CA GLU A 20 -4.83 -17.20 -11.09
C GLU A 20 -4.04 -17.97 -10.02
N TYR A 21 -4.69 -18.35 -8.92
CA TYR A 21 -4.03 -19.08 -7.84
C TYR A 21 -3.54 -20.47 -8.29
N GLN A 22 -4.35 -21.18 -9.08
CA GLN A 22 -3.98 -22.51 -9.59
C GLN A 22 -2.83 -22.42 -10.60
N GLN A 23 -2.90 -21.48 -11.55
CA GLN A 23 -1.96 -21.41 -12.67
C GLN A 23 -0.65 -20.74 -12.29
N GLN A 24 -0.69 -19.73 -11.42
CA GLN A 24 0.43 -18.83 -11.17
C GLN A 24 0.83 -18.76 -9.70
N ARG A 25 0.09 -19.42 -8.80
CA ARG A 25 0.26 -19.28 -7.33
C ARG A 25 0.24 -17.81 -6.93
N SER A 26 -0.69 -17.04 -7.51
CA SER A 26 -0.89 -15.63 -7.24
C SER A 26 -2.37 -15.28 -7.27
N ILE A 27 -2.78 -14.19 -6.60
CA ILE A 27 -4.13 -13.63 -6.70
C ILE A 27 -4.00 -12.14 -6.94
N PHE A 28 -4.58 -11.65 -8.04
CA PHE A 28 -4.48 -10.27 -8.53
C PHE A 28 -3.04 -9.74 -8.59
N GLY A 29 -2.11 -10.61 -8.98
CA GLY A 29 -0.68 -10.30 -9.08
C GLY A 29 0.08 -10.31 -7.75
N ILE A 30 -0.55 -10.65 -6.62
CA ILE A 30 0.14 -10.90 -5.36
C ILE A 30 0.55 -12.39 -5.31
N PRO A 31 1.85 -12.74 -5.30
CA PRO A 31 2.29 -14.13 -5.18
C PRO A 31 1.97 -14.72 -3.82
N GLU A 32 1.71 -16.03 -3.76
CA GLU A 32 1.42 -16.79 -2.53
C GLU A 32 2.49 -16.59 -1.44
N GLN A 33 3.76 -16.47 -1.84
CA GLN A 33 4.89 -16.25 -0.91
C GLN A 33 4.85 -14.88 -0.23
N GLN A 34 4.04 -13.95 -0.74
CA GLN A 34 3.83 -12.62 -0.17
C GLN A 34 2.52 -12.51 0.63
N PHE A 35 1.72 -13.58 0.69
CA PHE A 35 0.51 -13.58 1.52
C PHE A 35 0.89 -13.47 2.99
N TYR A 36 0.28 -12.50 3.68
CA TYR A 36 0.53 -12.28 5.09
C TYR A 36 -0.36 -13.19 5.94
N SER A 37 0.26 -13.96 6.84
CA SER A 37 -0.42 -14.79 7.83
C SER A 37 -0.24 -14.19 9.22
N PRO A 38 -1.31 -13.75 9.91
CA PRO A 38 -1.20 -13.14 11.23
C PRO A 38 -0.57 -14.06 12.28
N VAL A 39 0.20 -13.46 13.20
CA VAL A 39 0.78 -14.18 14.34
C VAL A 39 -0.33 -14.59 15.31
N LYS A 40 -0.39 -15.89 15.65
CA LYS A 40 -1.38 -16.41 16.59
C LYS A 40 -1.25 -15.73 17.97
N GLY A 41 -2.40 -15.45 18.59
CA GLY A 41 -2.47 -14.80 19.91
C GLY A 41 -2.27 -13.28 19.91
N LYS A 42 -1.97 -12.68 18.76
CA LYS A 42 -1.92 -11.23 18.58
C LYS A 42 -3.15 -10.76 17.83
N THR A 43 -4.03 -10.07 18.52
CA THR A 43 -5.25 -9.49 17.96
C THR A 43 -5.46 -8.09 18.55
N VAL A 44 -6.29 -7.29 17.88
CA VAL A 44 -6.79 -6.04 18.45
C VAL A 44 -8.31 -6.07 18.49
N SER A 45 -8.88 -5.43 19.51
CA SER A 45 -10.33 -5.20 19.56
C SER A 45 -10.64 -3.77 19.13
N VAL A 46 -11.65 -3.62 18.27
CA VAL A 46 -12.21 -2.33 17.89
C VAL A 46 -13.69 -2.37 18.22
N PHE A 47 -14.08 -1.66 19.27
CA PHE A 47 -15.46 -1.58 19.76
C PHE A 47 -16.18 -2.94 19.93
N GLY A 48 -15.45 -3.94 20.44
CA GLY A 48 -16.00 -5.28 20.70
C GLY A 48 -15.85 -6.26 19.54
N GLU A 49 -15.54 -5.80 18.33
CA GLU A 49 -15.11 -6.67 17.24
C GLU A 49 -13.62 -7.00 17.37
N THR A 50 -13.21 -8.18 16.89
CA THR A 50 -11.81 -8.62 16.90
C THR A 50 -11.23 -8.57 15.49
N CYS A 51 -10.00 -8.07 15.38
CA CYS A 51 -9.25 -7.94 14.15
C CYS A 51 -7.87 -8.59 14.33
N ALA A 52 -7.46 -9.46 13.40
CA ALA A 52 -6.20 -10.19 13.51
C ALA A 52 -4.97 -9.31 13.27
N THR A 53 -5.15 -8.15 12.65
CA THR A 53 -4.11 -7.12 12.51
C THR A 53 -4.67 -5.74 12.81
N PRO A 54 -3.87 -4.81 13.34
CA PRO A 54 -4.30 -3.44 13.62
C PRO A 54 -4.32 -2.55 12.38
N VAL A 55 -3.90 -3.05 11.22
CA VAL A 55 -3.70 -2.27 10.00
C VAL A 55 -4.74 -2.57 8.92
N GLY A 56 -4.94 -1.64 7.99
CA GLY A 56 -5.68 -1.90 6.77
C GLY A 56 -5.83 -0.67 5.86
N PRO A 57 -6.61 -0.77 4.78
CA PRO A 57 -6.83 0.34 3.88
C PRO A 57 -7.78 1.37 4.52
N ALA A 58 -7.47 2.66 4.31
CA ALA A 58 -8.35 3.76 4.72
C ALA A 58 -9.46 3.99 3.70
N ALA A 59 -10.55 4.65 4.10
CA ALA A 59 -11.60 5.09 3.19
C ALA A 59 -11.00 5.92 2.05
N GLY A 60 -10.99 5.36 0.84
CA GLY A 60 -10.25 5.94 -0.28
C GLY A 60 -10.22 5.03 -1.51
N PRO A 61 -9.29 5.25 -2.45
CA PRO A 61 -9.25 4.52 -3.72
C PRO A 61 -9.06 3.00 -3.53
N HIS A 62 -8.46 2.57 -2.42
CA HIS A 62 -8.14 1.16 -2.11
C HIS A 62 -9.35 0.33 -1.69
N THR A 63 -10.50 0.95 -1.46
CA THR A 63 -11.71 0.27 -0.97
C THR A 63 -12.92 0.55 -1.85
N GLN A 64 -12.73 0.87 -3.13
CA GLN A 64 -13.84 1.04 -4.09
C GLN A 64 -14.22 -0.28 -4.80
N LEU A 65 -13.25 -1.17 -5.00
CA LEU A 65 -13.38 -2.40 -5.78
C LEU A 65 -13.11 -3.62 -4.91
N ALA A 66 -13.85 -4.70 -5.14
CA ALA A 66 -13.71 -5.94 -4.39
C ALA A 66 -12.29 -6.53 -4.50
N GLN A 67 -11.66 -6.44 -5.68
CA GLN A 67 -10.29 -6.90 -5.91
C GLN A 67 -9.29 -6.19 -5.00
N ASN A 68 -9.43 -4.88 -4.84
CA ASN A 68 -8.56 -4.05 -3.99
C ASN A 68 -8.71 -4.40 -2.50
N ILE A 69 -9.93 -4.71 -2.07
CA ILE A 69 -10.20 -5.19 -0.71
C ILE A 69 -9.59 -6.58 -0.50
N VAL A 70 -9.73 -7.48 -1.47
CA VAL A 70 -9.10 -8.82 -1.45
C VAL A 70 -7.57 -8.71 -1.38
N THR A 71 -6.94 -7.88 -2.21
CA THR A 71 -5.48 -7.69 -2.17
C THR A 71 -5.00 -7.08 -0.87
N SER A 72 -5.76 -6.13 -0.29
CA SER A 72 -5.49 -5.58 1.03
C SER A 72 -5.50 -6.66 2.10
N TRP A 73 -6.48 -7.57 2.05
CA TRP A 73 -6.56 -8.69 2.99
C TRP A 73 -5.43 -9.70 2.78
N LEU A 74 -5.11 -10.08 1.54
CA LEU A 74 -4.00 -11.02 1.26
C LEU A 74 -2.67 -10.51 1.82
N THR A 75 -2.49 -9.20 1.93
CA THR A 75 -1.26 -8.54 2.39
C THR A 75 -1.34 -8.02 3.83
N GLY A 76 -2.30 -8.50 4.62
CA GLY A 76 -2.33 -8.27 6.07
C GLY A 76 -3.21 -7.12 6.54
N GLY A 77 -3.91 -6.42 5.64
CA GLY A 77 -4.99 -5.51 6.03
C GLY A 77 -6.17 -6.27 6.62
N ARG A 78 -6.60 -5.96 7.84
CA ARG A 78 -7.76 -6.58 8.48
C ARG A 78 -8.79 -5.56 8.97
N PHE A 79 -8.40 -4.32 9.28
CA PHE A 79 -9.36 -3.25 9.50
C PHE A 79 -9.61 -2.51 8.19
N ILE A 80 -10.68 -2.85 7.49
CA ILE A 80 -11.01 -2.36 6.15
C ILE A 80 -12.04 -1.25 6.30
N GLU A 81 -11.58 -0.02 6.12
CA GLU A 81 -12.47 1.13 6.12
C GLU A 81 -12.96 1.41 4.71
N LEU A 82 -14.26 1.22 4.49
CA LEU A 82 -14.86 1.28 3.16
C LEU A 82 -14.93 2.72 2.64
N LYS A 83 -14.92 2.90 1.30
CA LYS A 83 -14.93 4.24 0.69
C LYS A 83 -16.17 4.99 1.15
N THR A 84 -15.99 6.25 1.54
CA THR A 84 -17.06 7.14 1.95
C THR A 84 -18.13 7.24 0.88
N VAL A 85 -19.38 6.95 1.27
CA VAL A 85 -20.55 7.15 0.43
C VAL A 85 -21.39 8.35 0.87
N GLN A 86 -22.12 8.94 -0.06
CA GLN A 86 -22.97 10.11 0.16
C GLN A 86 -24.23 10.03 -0.71
N ILE A 87 -25.23 10.86 -0.42
CA ILE A 87 -26.46 10.94 -1.24
C ILE A 87 -26.18 11.42 -2.67
N LEU A 88 -25.13 12.22 -2.86
CA LEU A 88 -24.62 12.61 -4.18
C LEU A 88 -23.76 11.46 -4.75
N ASP A 89 -24.42 10.45 -5.33
CA ASP A 89 -23.80 9.19 -5.74
C ASP A 89 -23.54 9.08 -7.26
N ARG A 90 -23.75 10.18 -7.99
CA ARG A 90 -23.44 10.34 -9.42
C ARG A 90 -22.57 11.58 -9.59
N LEU A 91 -21.26 11.40 -9.41
CA LEU A 91 -20.29 12.48 -9.52
C LEU A 91 -19.50 12.33 -10.83
N GLU A 92 -19.35 13.43 -11.54
CA GLU A 92 -18.37 13.58 -12.60
C GLU A 92 -17.14 14.24 -11.99
N LEU A 93 -16.02 13.51 -11.95
CA LEU A 93 -14.75 13.99 -11.42
C LEU A 93 -13.83 14.33 -12.58
N GLU A 94 -13.33 15.55 -12.62
CA GLU A 94 -12.29 15.93 -13.57
C GLU A 94 -10.99 15.18 -13.26
N LYS A 95 -10.32 14.69 -14.31
CA LYS A 95 -9.12 13.85 -14.20
C LYS A 95 -7.90 14.53 -14.83
N PRO A 96 -6.69 14.30 -14.27
CA PRO A 96 -6.41 13.47 -13.09
C PRO A 96 -6.93 14.10 -11.78
N CYS A 97 -7.40 13.28 -10.85
CA CYS A 97 -7.97 13.73 -9.56
C CYS A 97 -7.08 13.39 -8.34
N ILE A 98 -5.96 12.69 -8.55
CA ILE A 98 -4.98 12.31 -7.52
C ILE A 98 -3.59 12.46 -8.11
N ASP A 99 -2.70 13.12 -7.37
CA ASP A 99 -1.26 13.23 -7.62
C ASP A 99 -0.50 12.79 -6.37
N ALA A 100 0.27 11.70 -6.43
CA ALA A 100 0.90 11.05 -5.28
C ALA A 100 2.42 10.87 -5.42
N GLU A 101 3.09 11.86 -6.03
CA GLU A 101 4.53 11.82 -6.33
C GLU A 101 5.44 11.92 -5.08
N ASP A 102 5.10 12.73 -4.07
CA ASP A 102 5.84 12.85 -2.79
C ASP A 102 4.83 12.92 -1.64
N GLU A 103 4.29 14.11 -1.40
CA GLU A 103 2.99 14.26 -0.76
C GLU A 103 1.92 13.78 -1.75
N CYS A 104 0.73 13.52 -1.23
CA CYS A 104 -0.39 13.20 -2.08
C CYS A 104 -1.41 14.32 -2.03
N PHE A 105 -1.82 14.79 -3.20
CA PHE A 105 -2.87 15.76 -3.38
C PHE A 105 -4.03 15.10 -4.12
N ASN A 106 -5.25 15.37 -3.68
CA ASN A 106 -6.45 14.91 -4.38
C ASN A 106 -7.48 16.04 -4.49
N THR A 107 -8.34 15.94 -5.50
CA THR A 107 -9.51 16.82 -5.68
C THR A 107 -10.82 16.04 -5.56
N GLU A 108 -10.76 14.70 -5.55
CA GLU A 108 -11.90 13.83 -5.27
C GLU A 108 -12.30 13.82 -3.79
N TRP A 109 -13.59 13.67 -3.51
CA TRP A 109 -14.14 13.74 -2.14
C TRP A 109 -15.20 12.67 -1.81
N SER A 110 -15.57 11.81 -2.76
CA SER A 110 -16.56 10.74 -2.57
C SER A 110 -16.29 9.54 -3.48
N THR A 111 -17.07 8.49 -3.31
CA THR A 111 -17.09 7.30 -4.19
C THR A 111 -17.43 7.68 -5.64
N GLU A 112 -16.73 7.07 -6.59
CA GLU A 112 -17.09 7.13 -8.02
C GLU A 112 -18.28 6.21 -8.37
N PHE A 113 -18.64 5.30 -7.46
CA PHE A 113 -19.78 4.41 -7.61
C PHE A 113 -21.04 4.95 -6.94
N THR A 114 -22.18 4.68 -7.58
CA THR A 114 -23.50 4.82 -6.95
C THR A 114 -23.59 3.97 -5.69
N LEU A 115 -24.49 4.32 -4.78
CA LEU A 115 -24.69 3.60 -3.50
C LEU A 115 -24.88 2.10 -3.73
N LEU A 116 -25.70 1.74 -4.71
CA LEU A 116 -25.96 0.35 -5.08
C LEU A 116 -24.71 -0.39 -5.61
N LYS A 117 -23.87 0.29 -6.40
CA LYS A 117 -22.64 -0.30 -6.95
C LYS A 117 -21.58 -0.46 -5.85
N ALA A 118 -21.42 0.54 -4.99
CA ALA A 118 -20.50 0.47 -3.86
C ALA A 118 -20.88 -0.70 -2.93
N TRP A 119 -22.17 -0.78 -2.54
CA TRP A 119 -22.68 -1.89 -1.72
C TRP A 119 -22.45 -3.26 -2.39
N ASP A 120 -22.68 -3.37 -3.71
CA ASP A 120 -22.45 -4.60 -4.46
C ASP A 120 -20.97 -5.06 -4.41
N GLU A 121 -20.01 -4.14 -4.55
CA GLU A 121 -18.59 -4.46 -4.43
C GLU A 121 -18.21 -4.90 -3.01
N TYR A 122 -18.80 -4.28 -1.99
CA TYR A 122 -18.58 -4.66 -0.60
C TYR A 122 -19.14 -6.05 -0.31
N LEU A 123 -20.31 -6.38 -0.85
CA LEU A 123 -20.89 -7.71 -0.75
C LEU A 123 -20.01 -8.76 -1.45
N LYS A 124 -19.49 -8.47 -2.65
CA LYS A 124 -18.55 -9.38 -3.34
C LYS A 124 -17.31 -9.64 -2.50
N ALA A 125 -16.70 -8.57 -1.97
CA ALA A 125 -15.54 -8.67 -1.11
C ALA A 125 -15.84 -9.48 0.16
N TRP A 126 -17.00 -9.27 0.79
CA TRP A 126 -17.43 -9.99 1.98
C TRP A 126 -17.43 -11.52 1.77
N PHE A 127 -18.12 -11.99 0.72
CA PHE A 127 -18.15 -13.40 0.38
C PHE A 127 -16.76 -13.94 -0.03
N ALA A 128 -16.02 -13.19 -0.82
CA ALA A 128 -14.68 -13.59 -1.27
C ALA A 128 -13.69 -13.73 -0.09
N LEU A 129 -13.71 -12.80 0.87
CA LEU A 129 -12.84 -12.84 2.04
C LEU A 129 -13.17 -14.01 2.97
N HIS A 130 -14.45 -14.29 3.23
CA HIS A 130 -14.83 -15.46 4.02
C HIS A 130 -14.40 -16.78 3.37
N LEU A 131 -14.49 -16.87 2.04
CA LEU A 131 -14.00 -18.02 1.28
C LEU A 131 -12.47 -18.16 1.37
N LEU A 132 -11.75 -17.07 1.11
CA LEU A 132 -10.28 -17.06 1.17
C LEU A 132 -9.76 -17.33 2.58
N GLU A 133 -10.43 -16.83 3.61
CA GLU A 133 -10.12 -17.12 5.01
C GLU A 133 -10.29 -18.61 5.32
N ALA A 134 -11.45 -19.19 5.01
CA ALA A 134 -11.70 -20.63 5.21
C ALA A 134 -10.70 -21.52 4.46
N MET A 135 -10.20 -21.04 3.31
CA MET A 135 -9.27 -21.76 2.46
C MET A 135 -7.80 -21.61 2.86
N LEU A 136 -7.35 -20.41 3.19
CA LEU A 136 -5.93 -20.11 3.35
C LEU A 136 -5.56 -19.98 4.82
N GLN A 137 -6.41 -19.35 5.64
CA GLN A 137 -6.10 -18.97 7.02
C GLN A 137 -7.34 -19.10 7.91
N PRO A 138 -7.82 -20.33 8.19
CA PRO A 138 -9.04 -20.52 8.99
C PRO A 138 -8.91 -19.83 10.35
N SER A 139 -9.88 -18.97 10.68
CA SER A 139 -9.91 -18.23 11.94
C SER A 139 -10.60 -19.03 13.04
N ASP A 140 -9.97 -19.13 14.21
CA ASP A 140 -10.56 -19.73 15.41
C ASP A 140 -11.67 -18.83 16.02
N SER A 141 -11.68 -17.53 15.70
CA SER A 141 -12.62 -16.52 16.22
C SER A 141 -13.76 -16.17 15.26
N GLY A 142 -14.00 -17.00 14.24
CA GLY A 142 -15.06 -16.84 13.24
C GLY A 142 -14.66 -15.98 12.04
N LYS A 143 -14.14 -14.77 12.27
CA LYS A 143 -13.65 -13.84 11.22
C LYS A 143 -12.39 -13.10 11.71
N SER A 144 -11.41 -12.85 10.83
CA SER A 144 -10.15 -12.16 11.16
C SER A 144 -10.14 -10.66 10.83
N PHE A 145 -11.16 -10.14 10.15
CA PHE A 145 -11.21 -8.78 9.61
C PHE A 145 -12.49 -8.04 10.00
N ILE A 146 -12.45 -6.71 9.95
CA ILE A 146 -13.58 -5.82 10.23
C ILE A 146 -13.83 -4.99 8.98
N PHE A 147 -15.09 -4.90 8.55
CA PHE A 147 -15.52 -3.84 7.65
C PHE A 147 -16.08 -2.72 8.51
N ASN A 148 -15.56 -1.53 8.31
CA ASN A 148 -16.06 -0.31 8.95
C ASN A 148 -16.59 0.59 7.84
N MET A 149 -17.90 0.87 7.83
CA MET A 149 -18.48 1.68 6.77
C MET A 149 -18.01 3.13 6.92
N SER A 150 -17.92 3.88 5.82
CA SER A 150 -17.78 5.33 5.91
C SER A 150 -18.91 6.03 5.17
N ILE A 151 -19.51 7.01 5.84
CA ILE A 151 -20.57 7.86 5.29
C ILE A 151 -20.18 9.31 5.48
N GLY A 152 -20.66 10.18 4.60
CA GLY A 152 -20.53 11.63 4.73
C GLY A 152 -21.79 12.33 4.21
N TYR A 153 -21.72 13.66 4.12
CA TYR A 153 -22.82 14.61 3.87
C TYR A 153 -23.47 15.15 5.17
N ASN A 154 -24.62 15.81 5.05
CA ASN A 154 -25.42 16.31 6.18
C ASN A 154 -26.45 15.26 6.66
N LEU A 155 -27.03 15.47 7.84
CA LEU A 155 -27.99 14.58 8.48
C LEU A 155 -29.24 14.37 7.62
N GLU A 156 -29.72 15.44 6.98
CA GLU A 156 -30.87 15.37 6.07
C GLU A 156 -30.61 14.38 4.94
N GLY A 157 -29.47 14.48 4.27
CA GLY A 157 -29.08 13.59 3.18
C GLY A 157 -28.83 12.15 3.65
N ILE A 158 -28.24 11.97 4.84
CA ILE A 158 -28.07 10.64 5.45
C ILE A 158 -29.43 9.98 5.72
N LYS A 159 -30.45 10.76 6.09
CA LYS A 159 -31.82 10.27 6.33
C LYS A 159 -32.61 9.99 5.04
N GLN A 160 -32.09 10.34 3.87
CA GLN A 160 -32.79 10.07 2.61
C GLN A 160 -32.89 8.56 2.32
N PRO A 161 -33.97 8.08 1.67
CA PRO A 161 -34.21 6.66 1.46
C PRO A 161 -33.06 5.87 0.82
N PRO A 162 -32.32 6.38 -0.19
CA PRO A 162 -31.19 5.65 -0.76
C PRO A 162 -30.04 5.42 0.23
N MET A 163 -29.73 6.42 1.07
CA MET A 163 -28.71 6.30 2.11
C MET A 163 -29.16 5.35 3.22
N GLN A 164 -30.44 5.41 3.61
CA GLN A 164 -31.01 4.47 4.58
C GLN A 164 -30.96 3.04 4.07
N GLN A 165 -31.37 2.81 2.82
CA GLN A 165 -31.26 1.49 2.19
C GLN A 165 -29.81 0.99 2.15
N PHE A 166 -28.84 1.85 1.84
CA PHE A 166 -27.43 1.49 1.90
C PHE A 166 -27.00 1.09 3.32
N ILE A 167 -27.27 1.92 4.33
CA ILE A 167 -26.89 1.69 5.73
C ILE A 167 -27.53 0.40 6.25
N ASP A 168 -28.84 0.24 6.04
CA ASP A 168 -29.60 -0.89 6.53
C ASP A 168 -29.09 -2.20 5.89
N ASN A 169 -28.82 -2.21 4.58
CA ASN A 169 -28.24 -3.39 3.91
C ASN A 169 -26.77 -3.67 4.31
N MET A 170 -26.03 -2.68 4.82
CA MET A 170 -24.69 -2.94 5.40
C MET A 170 -24.82 -3.58 6.78
N MET A 171 -25.78 -3.10 7.58
CA MET A 171 -26.08 -3.61 8.92
C MET A 171 -26.68 -5.02 8.90
N ASP A 172 -27.58 -5.29 7.96
CA ASP A 172 -28.17 -6.61 7.74
C ASP A 172 -28.65 -6.77 6.28
N ALA A 173 -27.99 -7.67 5.55
CA ALA A 173 -28.33 -7.98 4.17
C ALA A 173 -29.27 -9.19 4.02
N SER A 174 -29.87 -9.72 5.12
CA SER A 174 -30.65 -10.97 5.11
C SER A 174 -31.77 -10.98 4.06
N ASP A 175 -32.44 -9.84 3.90
CA ASP A 175 -33.61 -9.68 3.05
C ASP A 175 -33.24 -9.21 1.63
N HIS A 176 -31.96 -8.90 1.38
CA HIS A 176 -31.53 -8.40 0.09
C HIS A 176 -31.34 -9.55 -0.93
N PRO A 177 -32.01 -9.52 -2.11
CA PRO A 177 -31.97 -10.62 -3.08
C PRO A 177 -30.55 -11.00 -3.55
N LYS A 178 -29.67 -10.00 -3.69
CA LYS A 178 -28.26 -10.25 -4.06
C LYS A 178 -27.47 -11.04 -3.01
N PHE A 179 -27.79 -10.92 -1.72
CA PHE A 179 -27.12 -11.72 -0.69
C PHE A 179 -27.45 -13.20 -0.88
N ALA A 180 -28.74 -13.52 -1.08
CA ALA A 180 -29.18 -14.87 -1.40
C ALA A 180 -28.54 -15.37 -2.71
N GLN A 181 -28.50 -14.52 -3.75
CA GLN A 181 -27.85 -14.85 -5.01
C GLN A 181 -26.37 -15.23 -4.83
N TYR A 182 -25.57 -14.42 -4.13
CA TYR A 182 -24.15 -14.70 -3.94
C TYR A 182 -23.92 -15.92 -3.05
N ARG A 183 -24.77 -16.12 -2.04
CA ARG A 183 -24.77 -17.35 -1.24
C ARG A 183 -25.04 -18.59 -2.09
N ASP A 184 -26.02 -18.53 -2.98
CA ASP A 184 -26.38 -19.65 -3.85
C ASP A 184 -25.31 -19.92 -4.91
N THR A 185 -24.73 -18.87 -5.51
CA THR A 185 -23.57 -18.99 -6.41
C THR A 185 -22.39 -19.65 -5.70
N LEU A 186 -22.04 -19.19 -4.49
CA LEU A 186 -20.96 -19.77 -3.70
C LEU A 186 -21.29 -21.22 -3.30
N ASN A 187 -22.53 -21.51 -2.89
CA ASN A 187 -22.94 -22.86 -2.56
C ASN A 187 -22.80 -23.80 -3.76
N LYS A 188 -23.29 -23.40 -4.94
CA LYS A 188 -23.12 -24.19 -6.16
C LYS A 188 -21.64 -24.49 -6.45
N LEU A 189 -20.77 -23.50 -6.29
CA LEU A 189 -19.33 -23.67 -6.49
C LEU A 189 -18.71 -24.67 -5.49
N LEU A 190 -19.08 -24.58 -4.21
CA LEU A 190 -18.50 -25.42 -3.16
C LEU A 190 -19.12 -26.82 -3.06
N GLN A 191 -20.29 -27.05 -3.67
CA GLN A 191 -20.88 -28.38 -3.86
C GLN A 191 -20.34 -29.11 -5.10
N ASP A 192 -19.58 -28.44 -5.97
CA ASP A 192 -18.94 -29.07 -7.12
C ASP A 192 -17.66 -29.82 -6.71
N ASP A 193 -17.76 -31.15 -6.65
CA ASP A 193 -16.63 -32.02 -6.32
C ASP A 193 -15.45 -31.90 -7.30
N ALA A 194 -15.71 -31.58 -8.58
CA ALA A 194 -14.66 -31.38 -9.57
C ALA A 194 -13.91 -30.07 -9.31
N PHE A 195 -14.61 -29.02 -8.88
CA PHE A 195 -14.00 -27.77 -8.45
C PHE A 195 -13.10 -28.00 -7.22
N LEU A 196 -13.62 -28.65 -6.17
CA LEU A 196 -12.84 -28.94 -4.97
C LEU A 196 -11.61 -29.81 -5.28
N ALA A 197 -11.74 -30.79 -6.18
CA ALA A 197 -10.62 -31.64 -6.58
C ALA A 197 -9.56 -30.85 -7.36
N ARG A 198 -9.99 -30.03 -8.33
CA ARG A 198 -9.12 -29.20 -9.17
C ARG A 198 -8.24 -28.27 -8.36
N HIS A 199 -8.79 -27.69 -7.29
CA HIS A 199 -8.08 -26.74 -6.43
C HIS A 199 -7.48 -27.36 -5.16
N GLY A 200 -7.50 -28.69 -5.02
CA GLY A 200 -6.89 -29.38 -3.88
C GLY A 200 -7.57 -29.10 -2.54
N LEU A 201 -8.88 -28.84 -2.54
CA LEU A 201 -9.67 -28.43 -1.36
C LEU A 201 -10.43 -29.58 -0.69
N GLN A 202 -10.16 -30.82 -1.10
CA GLN A 202 -10.90 -32.01 -0.65
C GLN A 202 -10.83 -32.23 0.86
N GLU A 203 -9.68 -31.98 1.49
CA GLU A 203 -9.51 -32.09 2.93
C GLU A 203 -10.32 -31.06 3.73
N LYS A 204 -10.74 -29.97 3.08
CA LYS A 204 -11.55 -28.90 3.67
C LYS A 204 -13.03 -28.95 3.25
N ARG A 205 -13.44 -30.02 2.55
CA ARG A 205 -14.77 -30.16 1.93
C ARG A 205 -15.91 -29.82 2.89
N GLU A 206 -15.97 -30.47 4.05
CA GLU A 206 -17.08 -30.29 5.00
C GLU A 206 -17.18 -28.83 5.48
N ASN A 207 -16.03 -28.23 5.84
CA ASN A 207 -15.99 -26.84 6.28
C ASN A 207 -16.40 -25.87 5.15
N LEU A 208 -15.92 -26.10 3.92
CA LEU A 208 -16.24 -25.24 2.78
C LEU A 208 -17.71 -25.39 2.35
N GLN A 209 -18.25 -26.60 2.30
CA GLN A 209 -19.66 -26.82 1.95
C GLN A 209 -20.63 -26.20 2.96
N ALA A 210 -20.23 -26.11 4.24
CA ALA A 210 -21.00 -25.42 5.27
C ALA A 210 -20.76 -23.89 5.31
N LEU A 211 -19.78 -23.35 4.57
CA LEU A 211 -19.43 -21.94 4.63
C LEU A 211 -20.56 -21.00 4.17
N PRO A 212 -21.26 -21.22 3.05
CA PRO A 212 -22.28 -20.28 2.57
C PRO A 212 -23.39 -20.02 3.59
N ALA A 213 -23.74 -21.01 4.41
CA ALA A 213 -24.74 -20.89 5.46
C ALA A 213 -24.25 -20.13 6.70
N ARG A 214 -22.93 -20.02 6.90
CA ARG A 214 -22.29 -19.37 8.06
C ARG A 214 -21.83 -17.94 7.79
N ILE A 215 -21.77 -17.51 6.53
CA ILE A 215 -21.39 -16.13 6.19
C ILE A 215 -22.44 -15.18 6.83
N PRO A 216 -22.02 -14.25 7.70
CA PRO A 216 -22.96 -13.35 8.36
C PRO A 216 -23.66 -12.43 7.36
N THR A 217 -24.92 -12.12 7.61
CA THR A 217 -25.69 -11.12 6.85
C THR A 217 -25.33 -9.69 7.26
N SER A 218 -24.87 -9.51 8.49
CA SER A 218 -24.34 -8.24 9.00
C SER A 218 -22.88 -8.08 8.58
N MET A 219 -22.61 -7.08 7.71
CA MET A 219 -21.26 -6.81 7.22
C MET A 219 -20.48 -5.86 8.14
N VAL A 220 -21.18 -5.01 8.91
CA VAL A 220 -20.57 -3.93 9.70
C VAL A 220 -21.25 -3.79 11.07
N GLN A 221 -20.47 -3.43 12.09
CA GLN A 221 -20.99 -2.97 13.39
C GLN A 221 -20.53 -1.55 13.71
N GLY A 222 -19.81 -0.90 12.79
CA GLY A 222 -19.21 0.41 12.99
C GLY A 222 -19.30 1.31 11.75
N VAL A 223 -19.26 2.61 12.02
CA VAL A 223 -19.25 3.68 11.01
C VAL A 223 -18.20 4.74 11.33
N THR A 224 -17.45 5.16 10.31
CA THR A 224 -16.68 6.41 10.33
C THR A 224 -17.46 7.52 9.62
N LEU A 225 -17.85 8.53 10.39
CA LEU A 225 -18.40 9.78 9.85
C LEU A 225 -17.27 10.61 9.24
N SER A 226 -17.31 10.77 7.91
CA SER A 226 -16.43 11.66 7.17
C SER A 226 -17.09 13.04 7.04
N THR A 227 -16.70 13.98 7.90
CA THR A 227 -17.20 15.35 7.84
C THR A 227 -16.46 16.12 6.75
N MET A 228 -17.18 16.90 5.94
CA MET A 228 -16.57 17.82 4.99
C MET A 228 -15.90 18.99 5.73
N HIS A 229 -14.89 19.61 5.11
CA HIS A 229 -14.40 20.91 5.59
C HIS A 229 -15.55 21.91 5.63
N GLY A 230 -15.63 22.70 6.71
CA GLY A 230 -16.69 23.67 6.97
C GLY A 230 -17.98 23.07 7.56
N CYS A 231 -18.02 21.78 7.89
CA CYS A 231 -19.22 21.17 8.49
C CYS A 231 -19.48 21.76 9.90
N PRO A 232 -20.68 22.31 10.18
CA PRO A 232 -20.97 22.92 11.47
C PRO A 232 -20.89 21.90 12.63
N PRO A 233 -20.35 22.28 13.81
CA PRO A 233 -20.19 21.35 14.94
C PRO A 233 -21.49 20.65 15.37
N HIS A 234 -22.61 21.37 15.38
CA HIS A 234 -23.91 20.81 15.75
C HIS A 234 -24.40 19.74 14.76
N GLU A 235 -24.04 19.88 13.48
CA GLU A 235 -24.40 18.91 12.44
C GLU A 235 -23.59 17.61 12.62
N ILE A 236 -22.29 17.74 12.90
CA ILE A 236 -21.41 16.61 13.22
C ILE A 236 -21.95 15.83 14.42
N GLU A 237 -22.27 16.54 15.50
CA GLU A 237 -22.83 15.94 16.71
C GLU A 237 -24.17 15.25 16.41
N ALA A 238 -25.08 15.92 15.70
CA ALA A 238 -26.39 15.37 15.38
C ALA A 238 -26.31 14.07 14.57
N ILE A 239 -25.37 13.97 13.61
CA ILE A 239 -25.14 12.74 12.85
C ILE A 239 -24.57 11.63 13.74
N CYS A 240 -23.58 11.94 14.59
CA CYS A 240 -23.02 10.95 15.53
C CYS A 240 -24.09 10.44 16.50
N ARG A 241 -24.92 11.33 17.05
CA ARG A 241 -26.06 10.95 17.91
C ARG A 241 -27.04 10.06 17.16
N TYR A 242 -27.39 10.39 15.91
CA TYR A 242 -28.27 9.56 15.09
C TYR A 242 -27.70 8.15 14.84
N MET A 243 -26.40 8.03 14.59
CA MET A 243 -25.75 6.71 14.42
C MET A 243 -25.74 5.88 15.71
N LEU A 244 -25.48 6.51 16.86
CA LEU A 244 -25.46 5.85 18.17
C LEU A 244 -26.87 5.49 18.69
N GLU A 245 -27.84 6.38 18.50
CA GLU A 245 -29.18 6.25 19.09
C GLU A 245 -30.15 5.49 18.19
N GLU A 246 -30.24 5.86 16.91
CA GLU A 246 -31.24 5.33 16.00
C GLU A 246 -30.74 4.13 15.20
N LYS A 247 -29.45 4.13 14.81
CA LYS A 247 -28.84 3.01 14.07
C LYS A 247 -28.14 2.00 14.97
N GLY A 248 -27.80 2.36 16.21
CA GLY A 248 -27.12 1.45 17.14
C GLY A 248 -25.72 1.05 16.68
N LEU A 249 -25.01 1.94 15.99
CA LEU A 249 -23.69 1.68 15.40
C LEU A 249 -22.56 2.28 16.25
N ASN A 250 -21.49 1.53 16.41
CA ASN A 250 -20.24 2.08 16.95
C ASN A 250 -19.73 3.18 16.01
N THR A 251 -19.27 4.31 16.54
CA THR A 251 -19.06 5.50 15.71
C THR A 251 -17.68 6.11 15.91
N PHE A 252 -16.91 6.22 14.83
CA PHE A 252 -15.76 7.12 14.74
C PHE A 252 -16.18 8.43 14.05
N VAL A 253 -15.79 9.58 14.60
CA VAL A 253 -15.88 10.87 13.89
C VAL A 253 -14.51 11.25 13.33
N LYS A 254 -14.42 11.46 12.01
CA LYS A 254 -13.17 11.84 11.35
C LYS A 254 -12.94 13.33 11.55
N LEU A 255 -11.78 13.70 12.10
CA LEU A 255 -11.43 15.09 12.40
C LEU A 255 -10.34 15.60 11.45
N ASN A 256 -10.29 16.92 11.28
CA ASN A 256 -9.37 17.59 10.36
C ASN A 256 -8.10 18.07 11.08
N PRO A 257 -6.96 18.17 10.35
CA PRO A 257 -5.71 18.74 10.89
C PRO A 257 -5.85 20.22 11.30
N THR A 258 -6.88 20.91 10.80
CA THR A 258 -7.20 22.31 11.11
C THR A 258 -7.51 22.56 12.59
N LEU A 259 -7.78 21.52 13.39
CA LEU A 259 -7.94 21.59 14.84
C LEU A 259 -6.72 22.19 15.58
N LEU A 260 -5.53 22.12 15.00
CA LEU A 260 -4.33 22.77 15.55
C LEU A 260 -4.39 24.31 15.45
N GLY A 261 -5.26 24.85 14.59
CA GLY A 261 -5.30 26.26 14.23
C GLY A 261 -4.27 26.64 13.18
N TYR A 262 -4.56 27.71 12.43
CA TYR A 262 -3.76 28.15 11.29
C TYR A 262 -2.28 28.36 11.63
N ALA A 263 -1.99 29.14 12.68
CA ALA A 263 -0.61 29.47 13.07
C ALA A 263 0.23 28.22 13.35
N ARG A 264 -0.34 27.23 14.05
CA ARG A 264 0.38 26.00 14.38
C ARG A 264 0.56 25.08 13.18
N VAL A 265 -0.46 24.96 12.31
CA VAL A 265 -0.32 24.18 11.06
C VAL A 265 0.75 24.79 10.16
N ARG A 266 0.74 26.11 9.99
CA ARG A 266 1.74 26.83 9.19
C ARG A 266 3.15 26.63 9.74
N GLU A 267 3.33 26.81 11.05
CA GLU A 267 4.60 26.59 11.74
C GLU A 267 5.16 25.19 11.48
N ILE A 268 4.33 24.15 11.66
CA ILE A 268 4.77 22.75 11.47
C ILE A 268 5.20 22.52 10.01
N LEU A 269 4.43 22.99 9.04
CA LEU A 269 4.78 22.85 7.62
C LEU A 269 6.10 23.59 7.30
N ASP A 270 6.31 24.78 7.84
CA ASP A 270 7.53 25.56 7.59
C ASP A 270 8.76 24.89 8.21
N VAL A 271 8.66 24.42 9.45
CA VAL A 271 9.74 23.68 10.14
C VAL A 271 10.12 22.42 9.37
N CYS A 272 9.14 21.71 8.81
CA CYS A 272 9.38 20.50 8.03
C CYS A 272 9.82 20.77 6.57
N GLY A 273 9.93 22.05 6.15
CA GLY A 273 10.35 22.43 4.80
C GLY A 273 9.24 22.46 3.74
N PHE A 274 7.96 22.37 4.12
CA PHE A 274 6.79 22.45 3.23
C PHE A 274 6.24 23.89 3.10
N GLY A 275 7.13 24.89 3.05
CA GLY A 275 6.77 26.30 2.93
C GLY A 275 6.02 26.67 1.65
N TYR A 276 6.14 25.87 0.59
CA TYR A 276 5.45 26.08 -0.69
C TYR A 276 3.96 25.72 -0.66
N ILE A 277 3.50 25.01 0.37
CA ILE A 277 2.10 24.58 0.49
C ILE A 277 1.25 25.77 0.90
N GLY A 278 0.43 26.27 -0.02
CA GLY A 278 -0.47 27.39 0.25
C GLY A 278 -1.67 26.97 1.11
N LEU A 279 -2.00 27.78 2.12
CA LEU A 279 -3.16 27.60 2.99
C LEU A 279 -4.07 28.84 2.90
N LYS A 280 -5.38 28.64 3.06
CA LYS A 280 -6.35 29.73 3.24
C LYS A 280 -6.71 29.82 4.71
N GLU A 281 -6.48 30.98 5.33
CA GLU A 281 -6.76 31.16 6.76
C GLU A 281 -8.27 31.06 7.05
N GLU A 282 -9.09 31.51 6.11
CA GLU A 282 -10.56 31.46 6.17
C GLU A 282 -11.09 30.03 6.30
N SER A 283 -10.40 29.04 5.69
CA SER A 283 -10.79 27.63 5.82
C SER A 283 -10.71 27.13 7.27
N PHE A 284 -9.82 27.69 8.08
CA PHE A 284 -9.71 27.35 9.50
C PHE A 284 -10.83 27.97 10.33
N ASP A 285 -11.42 29.08 9.87
CA ASP A 285 -12.52 29.78 10.55
C ASP A 285 -13.86 29.09 10.40
N HIS A 286 -14.08 28.43 9.26
CA HIS A 286 -15.26 27.63 9.03
C HIS A 286 -15.18 26.23 9.63
N ASP A 287 -13.97 25.71 9.87
CA ASP A 287 -13.75 24.38 10.45
C ASP A 287 -14.03 24.34 11.97
N LEU A 288 -14.31 23.13 12.46
CA LEU A 288 -14.51 22.83 13.87
C LEU A 288 -13.32 23.33 14.72
N LYS A 289 -13.59 24.18 15.71
CA LYS A 289 -12.57 24.69 16.64
C LYS A 289 -12.29 23.69 17.76
N LEU A 290 -11.07 23.70 18.29
CA LEU A 290 -10.63 22.74 19.31
C LEU A 290 -11.54 22.71 20.55
N THR A 291 -11.91 23.87 21.11
CA THR A 291 -12.79 23.94 22.29
C THR A 291 -14.15 23.29 22.03
N GLN A 292 -14.77 23.59 20.89
CA GLN A 292 -16.03 22.99 20.47
C GLN A 292 -15.89 21.48 20.24
N ALA A 293 -14.77 21.03 19.67
CA ALA A 293 -14.48 19.62 19.47
C ALA A 293 -14.42 18.89 20.81
N LEU A 294 -13.67 19.41 21.80
CA LEU A 294 -13.54 18.78 23.11
C LEU A 294 -14.90 18.61 23.80
N GLU A 295 -15.72 19.66 23.83
CA GLU A 295 -17.06 19.62 24.43
C GLU A 295 -18.00 18.62 23.71
N MET A 296 -17.97 18.59 22.39
CA MET A 296 -18.77 17.65 21.57
C MET A 296 -18.34 16.21 21.82
N LEU A 297 -17.04 15.94 21.81
CA LEU A 297 -16.48 14.60 22.02
C LEU A 297 -16.82 14.06 23.41
N GLU A 298 -16.77 14.89 24.45
CA GLU A 298 -17.17 14.50 25.81
C GLU A 298 -18.64 14.04 25.85
N ARG A 299 -19.56 14.82 25.27
CA ARG A 299 -20.98 14.46 25.20
C ARG A 299 -21.22 13.16 24.44
N LEU A 300 -20.54 12.98 23.31
CA LEU A 300 -20.69 11.77 22.49
C LEU A 300 -20.10 10.52 23.16
N MET A 301 -18.99 10.64 23.90
CA MET A 301 -18.45 9.56 24.71
C MET A 301 -19.43 9.12 25.80
N VAL A 302 -20.07 10.08 26.48
CA VAL A 302 -21.11 9.79 27.49
C VAL A 302 -22.29 9.08 26.84
N LEU A 303 -22.82 9.61 25.73
CA LEU A 303 -23.95 9.01 25.02
C LEU A 303 -23.65 7.58 24.55
N ALA A 304 -22.47 7.34 23.98
CA ALA A 304 -22.08 6.02 23.52
C ALA A 304 -22.04 5.02 24.69
N LYS A 305 -21.53 5.43 25.84
CA LYS A 305 -21.56 4.62 27.06
C LYS A 305 -22.98 4.32 27.53
N GLU A 306 -23.89 5.29 27.50
CA GLU A 306 -25.31 5.09 27.81
C GLU A 306 -25.99 4.10 26.87
N LYS A 307 -25.58 4.09 25.60
CA LYS A 307 -26.06 3.14 24.57
C LYS A 307 -25.31 1.81 24.54
N SER A 308 -24.31 1.61 25.39
CA SER A 308 -23.42 0.44 25.35
C SER A 308 -22.74 0.23 23.99
N LEU A 309 -22.36 1.35 23.35
CA LEU A 309 -21.65 1.40 22.08
C LEU A 309 -20.28 2.07 22.24
N GLY A 310 -19.39 1.79 21.30
CA GLY A 310 -18.10 2.43 21.15
C GLY A 310 -18.20 3.76 20.42
N PHE A 311 -17.43 4.75 20.91
CA PHE A 311 -17.23 6.03 20.23
C PHE A 311 -15.76 6.44 20.29
N GLY A 312 -15.29 7.07 19.22
CA GLY A 312 -13.93 7.58 19.14
C GLY A 312 -13.74 8.55 17.98
N VAL A 313 -12.48 8.90 17.72
CA VAL A 313 -12.11 9.79 16.62
C VAL A 313 -11.26 9.07 15.59
N LYS A 314 -11.33 9.53 14.34
CA LYS A 314 -10.39 9.14 13.28
C LYS A 314 -9.49 10.32 12.90
N LEU A 315 -8.17 10.11 13.00
CA LEU A 315 -7.16 11.15 12.84
C LEU A 315 -6.22 10.87 11.67
N THR A 316 -6.23 11.64 10.59
CA THR A 316 -7.14 12.76 10.30
C THR A 316 -7.67 12.62 8.88
N ASN A 317 -8.59 13.51 8.52
CA ASN A 317 -8.81 13.82 7.11
C ASN A 317 -7.60 14.53 6.50
N THR A 318 -7.65 14.74 5.18
CA THR A 318 -6.72 15.57 4.43
C THR A 318 -6.69 17.03 4.92
N LEU A 319 -5.64 17.77 4.57
CA LEU A 319 -5.56 19.22 4.77
C LEU A 319 -5.94 19.94 3.47
N GLY A 320 -6.91 20.86 3.51
CA GLY A 320 -7.21 21.74 2.37
C GLY A 320 -6.06 22.71 2.07
N THR A 321 -5.68 22.81 0.80
CA THR A 321 -4.55 23.62 0.33
C THR A 321 -4.91 24.32 -0.98
N ILE A 322 -4.23 25.42 -1.28
CA ILE A 322 -4.35 26.13 -2.55
C ILE A 322 -3.71 25.29 -3.65
N ASN A 323 -4.42 25.05 -4.75
CA ASN A 323 -3.86 24.35 -5.90
C ASN A 323 -2.90 25.26 -6.68
N ASN A 324 -1.60 25.10 -6.43
CA ASN A 324 -0.52 25.80 -7.15
C ASN A 324 0.31 24.87 -8.05
N LYS A 325 -0.03 23.57 -8.11
CA LYS A 325 0.71 22.57 -8.90
C LYS A 325 0.31 22.56 -10.37
N GLY A 326 -0.92 22.92 -10.69
CA GLY A 326 -1.46 22.87 -12.07
C GLY A 326 -1.64 21.46 -12.65
N ALA A 327 -1.29 20.41 -11.89
CA ALA A 327 -1.43 19.01 -12.29
C ALA A 327 -2.86 18.48 -12.08
N LEU A 328 -3.59 19.06 -11.11
CA LEU A 328 -4.97 18.70 -10.76
C LEU A 328 -5.91 19.85 -11.14
N PRO A 329 -7.19 19.57 -11.44
CA PRO A 329 -8.19 20.60 -11.72
C PRO A 329 -8.57 21.42 -10.48
N GLY A 330 -9.15 22.61 -10.69
CA GLY A 330 -9.69 23.48 -9.64
C GLY A 330 -8.64 24.28 -8.85
N GLU A 331 -9.11 25.19 -8.00
CA GLU A 331 -8.27 26.13 -7.23
C GLU A 331 -7.85 25.60 -5.85
N GLU A 332 -8.41 24.47 -5.43
CA GLU A 332 -8.17 23.83 -4.13
C GLU A 332 -7.87 22.34 -4.31
N MET A 333 -6.99 21.83 -3.45
CA MET A 333 -6.63 20.41 -3.40
C MET A 333 -6.39 19.97 -1.95
N TYR A 334 -6.48 18.66 -1.72
CA TYR A 334 -6.45 18.07 -0.39
C TYR A 334 -5.16 17.28 -0.18
N MET A 335 -4.32 17.75 0.75
CA MET A 335 -3.02 17.16 1.04
C MET A 335 -3.13 15.97 2.02
N SER A 336 -2.41 14.90 1.70
CA SER A 336 -2.19 13.70 2.50
C SER A 336 -0.75 13.19 2.36
N GLY A 337 -0.45 12.04 2.98
CA GLY A 337 0.87 11.43 2.95
C GLY A 337 1.81 12.02 4.00
N ARG A 338 3.11 11.99 3.69
CA ARG A 338 4.22 12.26 4.61
C ARG A 338 4.13 13.64 5.28
N ALA A 339 3.81 14.67 4.51
CA ALA A 339 3.63 16.03 5.02
C ALA A 339 2.45 16.19 6.01
N LEU A 340 1.47 15.28 5.96
CA LEU A 340 0.33 15.29 6.87
C LEU A 340 0.66 14.66 8.24
N PHE A 341 1.63 13.74 8.31
CA PHE A 341 1.94 12.99 9.53
C PHE A 341 2.26 13.89 10.74
N PRO A 342 3.15 14.90 10.65
CA PRO A 342 3.44 15.80 11.78
C PRO A 342 2.20 16.53 12.29
N LEU A 343 1.28 16.91 11.40
CA LEU A 343 0.03 17.57 11.76
C LEU A 343 -0.91 16.60 12.48
N SER A 344 -1.16 15.43 11.88
CA SER A 344 -2.11 14.44 12.41
C SER A 344 -1.70 13.88 13.75
N ILE A 345 -0.41 13.63 13.97
CA ILE A 345 0.08 13.13 15.26
C ILE A 345 0.04 14.23 16.34
N ASN A 346 0.25 15.49 15.97
CA ASN A 346 0.09 16.62 16.90
C ASN A 346 -1.39 16.82 17.30
N VAL A 347 -2.35 16.61 16.38
CA VAL A 347 -3.78 16.58 16.73
C VAL A 347 -4.06 15.44 17.72
N ALA A 348 -3.54 14.24 17.46
CA ALA A 348 -3.71 13.10 18.36
C ALA A 348 -3.16 13.39 19.75
N ALA A 349 -1.99 14.03 19.86
CA ALA A 349 -1.40 14.41 21.14
C ALA A 349 -2.25 15.45 21.88
N VAL A 350 -2.78 16.48 21.19
CA VAL A 350 -3.68 17.48 21.78
C VAL A 350 -4.93 16.83 22.36
N LEU A 351 -5.60 15.98 21.59
CA LEU A 351 -6.82 15.31 22.03
C LEU A 351 -6.53 14.32 23.17
N SER A 352 -5.46 13.54 23.08
CA SER A 352 -5.12 12.56 24.12
C SER A 352 -4.75 13.21 25.44
N ARG A 353 -4.14 14.41 25.43
CA ARG A 353 -3.93 15.20 26.67
C ARG A 353 -5.26 15.65 27.29
N ALA A 354 -6.22 16.09 26.47
CA ALA A 354 -7.52 16.55 26.96
C ALA A 354 -8.37 15.42 27.56
N PHE A 355 -8.23 14.20 27.03
CA PHE A 355 -9.01 13.03 27.46
C PHE A 355 -8.21 12.02 28.30
N ASP A 356 -6.99 12.35 28.74
CA ASP A 356 -6.16 11.47 29.57
C ASP A 356 -5.96 10.08 28.94
N GLY A 357 -5.77 10.04 27.62
CA GLY A 357 -5.58 8.81 26.83
C GLY A 357 -6.82 7.92 26.65
N LYS A 358 -7.99 8.33 27.18
CA LYS A 358 -9.22 7.52 27.20
C LYS A 358 -10.06 7.60 25.94
N LEU A 359 -9.87 8.65 25.12
CA LEU A 359 -10.56 8.79 23.84
C LEU A 359 -9.99 7.76 22.85
N PRO A 360 -10.79 6.81 22.32
CA PRO A 360 -10.30 5.88 21.31
C PRO A 360 -9.93 6.60 20.02
N ILE A 361 -8.77 6.27 19.45
CA ILE A 361 -8.25 6.89 18.23
C ILE A 361 -8.00 5.81 17.16
N SER A 362 -8.74 5.89 16.07
CA SER A 362 -8.31 5.33 14.78
C SER A 362 -7.41 6.33 14.06
N TYR A 363 -6.35 5.88 13.41
CA TYR A 363 -5.37 6.76 12.76
C TYR A 363 -5.24 6.49 11.27
N SER A 364 -4.97 7.54 10.49
CA SER A 364 -4.75 7.45 9.04
C SER A 364 -3.85 8.54 8.46
N GLY A 365 -3.71 9.67 9.13
CA GLY A 365 -3.04 10.85 8.56
C GLY A 365 -1.53 10.63 8.42
N GLY A 366 -1.06 10.34 7.21
CA GLY A 366 0.37 10.18 6.92
C GLY A 366 1.02 8.91 7.49
N ALA A 367 0.23 7.90 7.88
CA ALA A 367 0.77 6.60 8.27
C ALA A 367 1.47 5.92 7.09
N SER A 368 2.68 5.40 7.32
CA SER A 368 3.48 4.66 6.35
C SER A 368 4.21 3.50 7.03
N GLN A 369 4.86 2.64 6.23
CA GLN A 369 5.76 1.61 6.77
C GLN A 369 6.80 2.19 7.74
N LEU A 370 7.24 3.43 7.55
CA LEU A 370 8.31 4.05 8.35
C LEU A 370 7.82 4.65 9.67
N THR A 371 6.51 4.87 9.83
CA THR A 371 5.92 5.46 11.05
C THR A 371 4.94 4.54 11.76
N ILE A 372 4.57 3.41 11.16
CA ILE A 372 3.50 2.55 11.66
C ILE A 372 3.79 2.01 13.06
N ARG A 373 5.03 1.64 13.34
CA ARG A 373 5.45 1.12 14.64
C ARG A 373 5.36 2.20 15.70
N ASP A 374 5.87 3.39 15.41
CA ASP A 374 5.82 4.51 16.34
C ASP A 374 4.37 4.85 16.69
N ILE A 375 3.47 4.90 15.70
CA ILE A 375 2.03 5.12 15.94
C ILE A 375 1.46 4.01 16.83
N PHE A 376 1.69 2.74 16.49
CA PHE A 376 1.13 1.61 17.22
C PHE A 376 1.65 1.52 18.67
N ASP A 377 2.92 1.86 18.89
CA ASP A 377 3.58 1.82 20.19
C ASP A 377 3.04 2.87 21.18
N THR A 378 2.28 3.87 20.69
CA THR A 378 1.50 4.81 21.51
C THR A 378 0.16 4.24 22.00
N GLY A 379 -0.23 3.05 21.55
CA GLY A 379 -1.54 2.46 21.85
C GLY A 379 -2.63 2.76 20.80
N ILE A 380 -2.40 3.71 19.90
CA ILE A 380 -3.34 4.06 18.82
C ILE A 380 -3.63 2.84 17.92
N ARG A 381 -4.92 2.51 17.78
CA ARG A 381 -5.43 1.43 16.93
C ARG A 381 -6.94 1.61 16.68
N PRO A 382 -7.47 1.24 15.50
CA PRO A 382 -6.76 0.70 14.33
C PRO A 382 -6.08 1.79 13.49
N ILE A 383 -5.09 1.41 12.68
CA ILE A 383 -4.32 2.32 11.82
C ILE A 383 -4.60 1.99 10.35
N THR A 384 -5.12 2.93 9.58
CA THR A 384 -5.45 2.73 8.17
C THR A 384 -4.54 3.54 7.25
N MET A 385 -4.31 3.06 6.03
CA MET A 385 -3.35 3.66 5.09
C MET A 385 -4.00 3.93 3.72
N ALA A 386 -3.61 5.03 3.07
CA ALA A 386 -4.05 5.37 1.72
C ALA A 386 -2.87 5.77 0.81
N THR A 387 -2.20 6.89 1.12
CA THR A 387 -1.13 7.44 0.28
C THR A 387 0.02 6.47 0.08
N ASP A 388 0.46 5.79 1.14
CA ASP A 388 1.59 4.84 1.05
C ASP A 388 1.26 3.63 0.16
N LEU A 389 -0.03 3.25 0.08
CA LEU A 389 -0.51 2.16 -0.79
C LEU A 389 -0.65 2.60 -2.26
N LEU A 390 -0.66 3.91 -2.57
CA LEU A 390 -0.62 4.44 -3.94
C LEU A 390 0.80 4.44 -4.53
N LYS A 391 1.82 4.32 -3.67
CA LYS A 391 3.23 4.33 -4.05
C LYS A 391 3.73 2.93 -4.45
N PRO A 392 4.90 2.81 -5.10
CA PRO A 392 5.49 1.52 -5.42
C PRO A 392 5.59 0.60 -4.20
N GLY A 393 5.29 -0.68 -4.44
CA GLY A 393 5.04 -1.69 -3.42
C GLY A 393 3.55 -1.93 -3.19
N GLY A 394 2.69 -0.91 -3.38
CA GLY A 394 1.24 -1.04 -3.29
C GLY A 394 0.79 -1.70 -1.98
N TYR A 395 -0.07 -2.70 -2.11
CA TYR A 395 -0.60 -3.45 -0.95
C TYR A 395 0.47 -4.20 -0.13
N LEU A 396 1.62 -4.56 -0.72
CA LEU A 396 2.70 -5.22 0.04
C LEU A 396 3.27 -4.37 1.17
N ARG A 397 3.01 -3.06 1.16
CA ARG A 397 3.31 -2.17 2.29
C ARG A 397 2.59 -2.59 3.56
N LEU A 398 1.37 -3.14 3.49
CA LEU A 398 0.66 -3.67 4.65
C LEU A 398 1.42 -4.85 5.29
N SER A 399 1.95 -5.77 4.47
CA SER A 399 2.76 -6.89 4.97
C SER A 399 4.04 -6.38 5.62
N ALA A 400 4.66 -5.35 5.05
CA ALA A 400 5.86 -4.73 5.61
C ALA A 400 5.56 -4.03 6.95
N CYS A 401 4.46 -3.26 7.01
CA CYS A 401 3.98 -2.66 8.26
C CYS A 401 3.78 -3.72 9.34
N MET A 402 3.14 -4.84 9.01
CA MET A 402 2.92 -5.90 9.99
C MET A 402 4.21 -6.50 10.55
N ARG A 403 5.24 -6.69 9.72
CA ARG A 403 6.56 -7.15 10.19
C ARG A 403 7.18 -6.18 11.20
N GLU A 404 6.97 -4.87 11.06
CA GLU A 404 7.42 -3.90 12.06
C GLU A 404 6.65 -4.02 13.39
N LEU A 405 5.35 -4.34 13.32
CA LEU A 405 4.48 -4.46 14.50
C LEU A 405 4.64 -5.78 15.25
N GLU A 406 5.07 -6.85 14.59
CA GLU A 406 5.24 -8.18 15.18
C GLU A 406 6.14 -8.19 16.42
N GLY A 407 7.16 -7.33 16.46
CA GLY A 407 8.08 -7.22 17.60
C GLY A 407 7.68 -6.20 18.68
N SER A 408 6.53 -5.54 18.53
CA SER A 408 6.07 -4.51 19.49
C SER A 408 5.60 -5.13 20.82
N ASP A 409 5.82 -4.40 21.93
CA ASP A 409 5.27 -4.70 23.26
C ASP A 409 3.87 -4.10 23.47
N ALA A 410 3.43 -3.21 22.58
CA ALA A 410 2.20 -2.44 22.70
C ALA A 410 0.93 -3.23 22.37
N TRP A 411 1.02 -4.50 21.96
CA TRP A 411 -0.16 -5.33 21.65
C TRP A 411 -1.16 -5.42 22.81
N GLY A 412 -0.68 -5.37 24.05
CA GLY A 412 -1.52 -5.41 25.25
C GLY A 412 -2.13 -4.06 25.69
N LEU A 413 -1.81 -2.94 25.04
CA LEU A 413 -2.38 -1.64 25.40
C LEU A 413 -3.87 -1.57 25.00
N ASP A 414 -4.69 -1.09 25.93
CA ASP A 414 -6.13 -0.86 25.79
C ASP A 414 -6.52 0.64 25.77
N HIS A 415 -5.54 1.53 25.93
CA HIS A 415 -5.69 2.98 25.88
C HIS A 415 -4.45 3.63 25.21
N VAL A 416 -4.55 4.93 24.93
CA VAL A 416 -3.44 5.70 24.36
C VAL A 416 -2.46 6.12 25.46
N ASP A 417 -1.19 5.74 25.33
CA ASP A 417 -0.09 6.22 26.16
C ASP A 417 0.21 7.67 25.78
N VAL A 418 -0.28 8.59 26.61
CA VAL A 418 -0.17 10.04 26.40
C VAL A 418 1.29 10.48 26.37
N GLU A 419 2.16 9.89 27.18
CA GLU A 419 3.58 10.29 27.23
C GLU A 419 4.31 9.88 25.94
N ARG A 420 4.16 8.62 25.52
CA ARG A 420 4.73 8.13 24.24
C ARG A 420 4.21 8.94 23.06
N LEU A 421 2.91 9.24 23.02
CA LEU A 421 2.31 10.01 21.95
C LEU A 421 2.82 11.46 21.90
N ASN A 422 3.00 12.11 23.05
CA ASN A 422 3.57 13.46 23.10
C ASN A 422 5.03 13.49 22.60
N ARG A 423 5.83 12.47 22.95
CA ARG A 423 7.20 12.33 22.43
C ARG A 423 7.19 12.16 20.91
N LEU A 424 6.39 11.23 20.39
CA LEU A 424 6.25 11.03 18.95
C LEU A 424 5.80 12.31 18.22
N ALA A 425 4.88 13.08 18.81
CA ALA A 425 4.42 14.33 18.22
C ALA A 425 5.50 15.42 18.17
N ALA A 426 6.42 15.44 19.13
CA ALA A 426 7.59 16.31 19.11
C ALA A 426 8.65 15.82 18.09
N ASP A 427 8.94 14.52 18.09
CA ASP A 427 9.91 13.90 17.19
C ASP A 427 9.49 14.07 15.72
N ALA A 428 8.19 13.97 15.43
CA ALA A 428 7.63 14.14 14.09
C ALA A 428 7.95 15.50 13.44
N LEU A 429 8.30 16.52 14.22
CA LEU A 429 8.70 17.84 13.69
C LEU A 429 10.10 17.85 13.10
N THR A 430 10.96 16.90 13.49
CA THR A 430 12.39 16.89 13.13
C THR A 430 12.89 15.55 12.59
N MET A 431 12.08 14.48 12.66
CA MET A 431 12.47 13.17 12.15
C MET A 431 12.73 13.23 10.64
N GLU A 432 13.77 12.53 10.19
CA GLU A 432 14.26 12.61 8.81
C GLU A 432 13.16 12.39 7.77
N TYR A 433 12.33 11.35 7.95
CA TYR A 433 11.23 11.03 7.04
C TYR A 433 10.20 12.16 6.87
N THR A 434 9.97 13.02 7.87
CA THR A 434 8.94 14.07 7.75
C THR A 434 9.45 15.33 7.07
N GLN A 435 10.75 15.43 6.78
CA GLN A 435 11.35 16.64 6.23
C GLN A 435 11.26 16.67 4.71
N LYS A 436 10.95 17.81 4.08
CA LYS A 436 10.81 17.90 2.62
C LYS A 436 12.04 17.39 1.87
N HIS A 437 13.24 17.63 2.40
CA HIS A 437 14.53 17.23 1.82
C HIS A 437 14.78 15.71 1.84
N TRP A 438 13.95 14.93 2.53
CA TRP A 438 14.05 13.45 2.53
C TRP A 438 13.89 12.87 1.12
N LYS A 439 13.00 13.46 0.30
CA LYS A 439 12.89 13.12 -1.12
C LYS A 439 13.82 14.05 -1.91
N PRO A 440 14.71 13.50 -2.77
CA PRO A 440 15.49 14.30 -3.71
C PRO A 440 14.61 15.16 -4.62
N GLU A 441 15.08 16.36 -4.97
CA GLU A 441 14.40 17.23 -5.95
C GLU A 441 14.74 16.88 -7.41
N GLU A 442 15.74 16.01 -7.60
CA GLU A 442 16.18 15.55 -8.92
C GLU A 442 15.06 14.74 -9.60
N ARG A 443 14.67 15.18 -10.80
CA ARG A 443 13.74 14.45 -11.67
C ARG A 443 14.52 13.59 -12.64
N ILE A 444 14.08 12.34 -12.80
CA ILE A 444 14.66 11.44 -13.78
C ILE A 444 13.96 11.66 -15.12
N GLU A 445 14.74 12.10 -16.10
CA GLU A 445 14.28 12.28 -17.46
C GLU A 445 15.14 11.45 -18.40
N VAL A 446 14.52 10.94 -19.46
CA VAL A 446 15.25 10.39 -20.61
C VAL A 446 15.26 11.43 -21.70
N ALA A 447 16.41 11.63 -22.35
CA ALA A 447 16.58 12.65 -23.38
C ALA A 447 15.84 12.32 -24.69
N GLU A 448 15.36 11.08 -24.85
CA GLU A 448 14.68 10.61 -26.05
C GLU A 448 13.17 10.65 -25.86
N ASP A 449 12.44 11.01 -26.93
CA ASP A 449 10.98 10.95 -26.94
C ASP A 449 10.50 9.50 -26.76
N LEU A 450 9.46 9.32 -25.94
CA LEU A 450 8.83 8.00 -25.79
C LEU A 450 8.08 7.62 -27.08
N PRO A 451 8.18 6.35 -27.53
CA PRO A 451 7.37 5.87 -28.64
C PRO A 451 5.88 5.96 -28.33
N LEU A 452 5.08 6.32 -29.34
CA LEU A 452 3.63 6.55 -29.22
C LEU A 452 2.84 5.40 -28.58
N THR A 453 3.32 4.17 -28.69
CA THR A 453 2.62 2.96 -28.21
C THR A 453 3.38 2.22 -27.12
N ASP A 454 4.50 2.76 -26.63
CA ASP A 454 5.35 2.03 -25.70
C ASP A 454 6.06 2.97 -24.71
N CYS A 455 5.66 2.88 -23.43
CA CYS A 455 6.25 3.64 -22.33
C CYS A 455 7.35 2.86 -21.59
N TYR A 456 8.05 1.93 -22.26
CA TYR A 456 8.96 0.98 -21.63
C TYR A 456 10.43 1.45 -21.50
N VAL A 457 10.75 2.73 -21.70
CA VAL A 457 12.14 3.16 -21.48
C VAL A 457 12.46 3.11 -19.99
N ALA A 458 13.31 2.15 -19.60
CA ALA A 458 13.89 2.10 -18.27
C ALA A 458 15.13 3.02 -18.24
N PRO A 459 15.10 4.17 -17.54
CA PRO A 459 16.21 5.14 -17.57
C PRO A 459 17.52 4.53 -17.06
N CYS A 460 17.44 3.58 -16.13
CA CYS A 460 18.58 2.81 -15.64
C CYS A 460 19.26 1.96 -16.74
N VAL A 461 18.51 1.44 -17.71
CA VAL A 461 19.03 0.73 -18.88
C VAL A 461 19.72 1.73 -19.82
N THR A 462 19.10 2.89 -20.05
CA THR A 462 19.66 3.95 -20.89
C THR A 462 20.97 4.50 -20.33
N ALA A 463 21.03 4.74 -19.02
CA ALA A 463 22.23 5.21 -18.32
C ALA A 463 23.34 4.15 -18.22
N CYS A 464 23.01 2.86 -18.34
CA CYS A 464 24.00 1.79 -18.33
C CYS A 464 24.83 1.81 -19.62
N ALA A 465 26.16 1.98 -19.53
CA ALA A 465 27.06 2.01 -20.68
C ALA A 465 26.98 0.77 -21.59
N ILE A 466 26.58 -0.38 -21.03
CA ILE A 466 26.43 -1.65 -21.76
C ILE A 466 24.96 -2.06 -21.94
N LYS A 467 24.00 -1.18 -21.62
CA LYS A 467 22.55 -1.38 -21.78
C LYS A 467 22.06 -2.74 -21.22
N GLN A 468 22.49 -3.09 -19.99
CA GLN A 468 21.97 -4.30 -19.34
C GLN A 468 20.48 -4.16 -19.06
N ASP A 469 19.74 -5.27 -19.11
CA ASP A 469 18.34 -5.31 -18.72
C ASP A 469 18.18 -5.36 -17.20
N ILE A 470 18.30 -4.18 -16.58
CA ILE A 470 18.30 -4.01 -15.13
C ILE A 470 16.97 -4.40 -14.48
N PRO A 471 15.81 -3.93 -14.98
CA PRO A 471 14.52 -4.30 -14.38
C PRO A 471 14.31 -5.81 -14.37
N GLU A 472 14.65 -6.50 -15.46
CA GLU A 472 14.37 -7.93 -15.59
C GLU A 472 15.25 -8.80 -14.67
N TYR A 473 16.55 -8.54 -14.55
CA TYR A 473 17.34 -9.33 -13.60
C TYR A 473 16.96 -9.02 -12.14
N ILE A 474 16.48 -7.80 -11.83
CA ILE A 474 15.96 -7.48 -10.49
C ILE A 474 14.67 -8.26 -10.23
N ARG A 475 13.77 -8.39 -11.22
CA ARG A 475 12.58 -9.24 -11.13
C ARG A 475 12.95 -10.70 -10.85
N LEU A 476 13.88 -11.26 -11.62
CA LEU A 476 14.38 -12.64 -11.45
C LEU A 476 15.02 -12.85 -10.06
N LEU A 477 15.77 -11.87 -9.55
CA LEU A 477 16.30 -11.88 -8.19
C LEU A 477 15.19 -11.91 -7.13
N GLY A 478 14.12 -11.13 -7.34
CA GLY A 478 12.93 -11.14 -6.49
C GLY A 478 12.18 -12.48 -6.48
N GLU A 479 12.27 -13.23 -7.58
CA GLU A 479 11.73 -14.60 -7.72
C GLU A 479 12.70 -15.69 -7.24
N HIS A 480 13.85 -15.32 -6.66
CA HIS A 480 14.93 -16.23 -6.26
C HIS A 480 15.53 -17.06 -7.42
N ARG A 481 15.33 -16.62 -8.67
CA ARG A 481 15.87 -17.24 -9.88
C ARG A 481 17.27 -16.71 -10.19
N TYR A 482 18.20 -16.95 -9.26
CA TYR A 482 19.54 -16.34 -9.29
C TYR A 482 20.36 -16.72 -10.53
N ALA A 483 20.32 -17.98 -10.97
CA ALA A 483 21.03 -18.42 -12.16
C ALA A 483 20.48 -17.78 -13.45
N ASP A 484 19.16 -17.63 -13.56
CA ASP A 484 18.53 -16.97 -14.71
C ASP A 484 18.88 -15.48 -14.75
N ALA A 485 18.87 -14.81 -13.60
CA ALA A 485 19.31 -13.41 -13.47
C ALA A 485 20.77 -13.26 -13.90
N LEU A 486 21.64 -14.18 -13.47
CA LEU A 486 23.06 -14.18 -13.82
C LEU A 486 23.29 -14.45 -15.30
N GLU A 487 22.55 -15.39 -15.90
CA GLU A 487 22.58 -15.65 -17.34
C GLU A 487 22.19 -14.42 -18.16
N LEU A 488 21.12 -13.72 -17.75
CA LEU A 488 20.70 -12.46 -18.37
C LEU A 488 21.79 -11.38 -18.28
N ILE A 489 22.42 -11.23 -17.11
CA ILE A 489 23.55 -10.31 -16.92
C ILE A 489 24.69 -10.65 -17.91
N TYR A 490 25.06 -11.94 -18.02
CA TYR A 490 26.10 -12.42 -18.93
C TYR A 490 25.80 -12.18 -20.42
N GLN A 491 24.55 -11.84 -20.80
CA GLN A 491 24.22 -11.49 -22.17
C GLN A 491 24.89 -10.19 -22.61
N ARG A 492 25.02 -9.21 -21.71
CA ARG A 492 25.59 -7.87 -21.99
C ARG A 492 26.87 -7.57 -21.22
N ASN A 493 27.21 -8.38 -20.21
CA ASN A 493 28.36 -8.15 -19.35
C ASN A 493 29.21 -9.42 -19.19
N ALA A 494 30.41 -9.39 -19.75
CA ALA A 494 31.34 -10.51 -19.66
C ALA A 494 31.96 -10.69 -18.26
N LEU A 495 31.92 -9.65 -17.41
CA LEU A 495 32.68 -9.57 -16.17
C LEU A 495 31.80 -9.08 -15.00
N PRO A 496 30.68 -9.77 -14.70
CA PRO A 496 29.76 -9.35 -13.65
C PRO A 496 30.41 -9.31 -12.27
N ALA A 497 31.38 -10.19 -11.98
CA ALA A 497 32.19 -10.15 -10.76
C ALA A 497 32.92 -8.83 -10.59
N ILE A 498 33.53 -8.31 -11.65
CA ILE A 498 34.22 -7.01 -11.59
C ILE A 498 33.18 -5.90 -11.41
N THR A 499 32.16 -5.86 -12.26
CA THR A 499 31.15 -4.77 -12.22
C THR A 499 30.19 -4.85 -11.01
N GLY A 500 30.16 -5.95 -10.27
CA GLY A 500 29.45 -6.08 -9.00
C GLY A 500 30.20 -5.46 -7.82
N HIS A 501 31.49 -5.20 -7.98
CA HIS A 501 32.34 -4.62 -6.94
C HIS A 501 32.73 -3.18 -7.23
N ILE A 502 33.18 -2.89 -8.45
CA ILE A 502 33.82 -1.59 -8.78
C ILE A 502 33.06 -0.73 -9.78
N CYS A 503 31.84 -1.12 -10.18
CA CYS A 503 31.04 -0.27 -11.07
C CYS A 503 30.66 1.05 -10.37
N ASP A 504 30.76 2.13 -11.12
CA ASP A 504 30.34 3.49 -10.80
C ASP A 504 28.82 3.70 -10.85
N HIS A 505 28.07 2.66 -11.24
CA HIS A 505 26.62 2.51 -11.04
C HIS A 505 25.77 3.70 -11.50
N GLN A 506 26.08 4.28 -12.66
CA GLN A 506 25.29 5.37 -13.30
C GLN A 506 23.78 5.08 -13.37
N CYS A 507 23.42 3.81 -13.52
CA CYS A 507 22.04 3.34 -13.48
C CYS A 507 21.27 3.65 -12.19
N GLN A 508 21.95 3.82 -11.05
CA GLN A 508 21.30 4.13 -9.77
C GLN A 508 20.84 5.59 -9.72
N TYR A 509 21.62 6.53 -10.27
CA TYR A 509 21.23 7.93 -10.41
C TYR A 509 20.05 8.13 -11.39
N ASN A 510 19.69 7.09 -12.14
CA ASN A 510 18.59 7.08 -13.11
C ASN A 510 17.55 6.01 -12.74
N CYS A 511 17.48 5.62 -11.47
CA CYS A 511 16.53 4.63 -11.00
C CYS A 511 15.18 5.31 -10.72
N THR A 512 14.12 4.96 -11.45
CA THR A 512 12.74 5.50 -11.27
C THR A 512 12.21 5.38 -9.84
N ARG A 513 12.86 4.60 -8.99
CA ARG A 513 12.54 4.55 -7.56
C ARG A 513 12.90 5.84 -6.80
N LEU A 514 13.83 6.64 -7.31
CA LEU A 514 14.15 7.98 -6.79
C LEU A 514 12.96 8.93 -6.85
N ASP A 515 11.99 8.69 -7.74
CA ASP A 515 10.73 9.45 -7.77
C ASP A 515 9.92 9.29 -6.46
N TYR A 516 10.27 8.32 -5.61
CA TYR A 516 9.53 7.98 -4.39
C TYR A 516 10.37 7.92 -3.12
N ASP A 517 11.50 7.21 -3.15
CA ASP A 517 12.38 7.05 -1.99
C ASP A 517 13.88 7.11 -2.38
N SER A 518 14.52 5.98 -2.61
CA SER A 518 15.94 5.85 -2.88
C SER A 518 16.17 4.88 -4.03
N ALA A 519 17.27 5.05 -4.76
CA ALA A 519 17.65 4.12 -5.80
C ALA A 519 17.81 2.69 -5.24
N LEU A 520 17.44 1.69 -6.04
CA LEU A 520 17.82 0.32 -5.71
C LEU A 520 19.35 0.18 -5.70
N ASN A 521 19.87 -0.68 -4.82
CA ASN A 521 21.30 -1.03 -4.78
C ASN A 521 21.67 -1.95 -5.95
N ILE A 522 21.52 -1.47 -7.18
CA ILE A 522 21.64 -2.22 -8.44
C ILE A 522 22.99 -2.95 -8.53
N ARG A 523 24.08 -2.31 -8.10
CA ARG A 523 25.40 -2.95 -8.07
C ARG A 523 25.44 -4.15 -7.12
N GLU A 524 24.92 -4.00 -5.91
CA GLU A 524 24.87 -5.07 -4.92
C GLU A 524 23.93 -6.19 -5.34
N LEU A 525 22.79 -5.87 -5.96
CA LEU A 525 21.87 -6.87 -6.52
C LEU A 525 22.55 -7.73 -7.59
N LYS A 526 23.37 -7.11 -8.45
CA LYS A 526 24.19 -7.85 -9.43
C LYS A 526 25.19 -8.79 -8.74
N LYS A 527 25.82 -8.33 -7.66
CA LYS A 527 26.73 -9.14 -6.85
C LYS A 527 25.99 -10.33 -6.22
N VAL A 528 24.79 -10.13 -5.68
CA VAL A 528 23.93 -11.20 -5.16
C VAL A 528 23.56 -12.22 -6.25
N ALA A 529 23.25 -11.77 -7.48
CA ALA A 529 22.99 -12.66 -8.60
C ALA A 529 24.19 -13.57 -8.89
N LEU A 530 25.40 -13.02 -8.88
CA LEU A 530 26.63 -13.79 -9.03
C LEU A 530 26.82 -14.78 -7.88
N GLU A 531 26.84 -14.31 -6.64
CA GLU A 531 27.16 -15.13 -5.47
C GLU A 531 26.19 -16.31 -5.30
N LYS A 532 24.88 -16.09 -5.53
CA LYS A 532 23.86 -17.13 -5.37
C LYS A 532 23.63 -17.96 -6.63
N GLY A 533 23.87 -17.40 -7.82
CA GLY A 533 23.58 -18.05 -9.09
C GLY A 533 24.75 -18.79 -9.72
N TRP A 534 25.99 -18.56 -9.27
CA TRP A 534 27.20 -19.02 -9.97
C TRP A 534 27.30 -20.54 -10.13
N ASP A 535 27.04 -21.30 -9.07
CA ASP A 535 27.20 -22.76 -9.12
C ASP A 535 26.21 -23.41 -10.08
N GLU A 536 24.95 -22.98 -10.04
CA GLU A 536 23.91 -23.44 -10.96
C GLU A 536 24.16 -22.97 -12.39
N TYR A 537 24.57 -21.70 -12.59
CA TYR A 537 24.94 -21.18 -13.91
C TYR A 537 26.07 -22.00 -14.55
N LYS A 538 27.14 -22.32 -13.80
CA LYS A 538 28.24 -23.16 -14.31
C LYS A 538 27.78 -24.54 -14.77
N GLN A 539 26.83 -25.16 -14.05
CA GLN A 539 26.30 -26.47 -14.43
C GLN A 539 25.48 -26.41 -15.73
N ARG A 540 24.76 -25.31 -15.95
CA ARG A 540 23.97 -25.06 -17.15
C ARG A 540 24.81 -24.58 -18.34
N TRP A 541 25.98 -24.02 -18.05
CA TRP A 541 26.83 -23.42 -19.06
C TRP A 541 27.33 -24.44 -20.06
N HIS A 542 27.14 -24.14 -21.33
CA HIS A 542 27.64 -24.93 -22.43
C HIS A 542 28.23 -24.00 -23.49
N LYS A 543 29.21 -24.51 -24.24
CA LYS A 543 29.81 -23.78 -25.34
C LYS A 543 28.70 -23.43 -26.37
N PRO A 544 28.54 -22.16 -26.78
CA PRO A 544 27.51 -21.79 -27.76
C PRO A 544 27.63 -22.58 -29.06
N ALA A 545 26.49 -22.95 -29.63
CA ALA A 545 26.43 -23.65 -30.91
C ALA A 545 27.14 -22.82 -32.01
N GLY A 546 28.00 -23.47 -32.80
CA GLY A 546 28.79 -22.79 -33.84
C GLY A 546 30.04 -22.06 -33.32
N SER A 547 30.39 -22.15 -32.04
CA SER A 547 31.64 -21.58 -31.51
C SER A 547 32.87 -22.26 -32.11
N GLY A 548 33.66 -21.48 -32.86
CA GLY A 548 34.80 -21.93 -33.65
C GLY A 548 34.51 -22.11 -35.14
N SER A 549 33.28 -21.83 -35.59
CA SER A 549 32.89 -21.97 -37.02
C SER A 549 33.33 -20.80 -37.90
N ARG A 550 33.70 -19.66 -37.30
CA ARG A 550 34.09 -18.43 -38.02
C ARG A 550 35.62 -18.26 -38.07
N HIS A 551 36.07 -17.22 -38.77
CA HIS A 551 37.49 -16.89 -38.84
C HIS A 551 38.09 -16.63 -37.45
N PRO A 552 39.32 -17.10 -37.19
CA PRO A 552 40.00 -16.88 -35.92
C PRO A 552 40.27 -15.39 -35.68
N VAL A 553 40.21 -14.96 -34.43
CA VAL A 553 40.47 -13.58 -34.01
C VAL A 553 41.53 -13.56 -32.91
N ALA A 554 42.54 -12.72 -33.08
CA ALA A 554 43.52 -12.41 -32.04
C ALA A 554 43.11 -11.14 -31.29
N VAL A 555 43.05 -11.20 -29.97
CA VAL A 555 42.80 -10.04 -29.09
C VAL A 555 44.09 -9.74 -28.33
N ILE A 556 44.62 -8.52 -28.48
CA ILE A 556 45.85 -8.09 -27.81
C ILE A 556 45.48 -7.34 -26.52
N GLY A 557 45.94 -7.87 -25.39
CA GLY A 557 45.60 -7.46 -24.02
C GLY A 557 44.49 -8.32 -23.41
N ALA A 558 44.72 -8.85 -22.20
CA ALA A 558 43.75 -9.59 -21.40
C ALA A 558 43.30 -8.80 -20.16
N GLY A 559 43.26 -7.46 -20.26
CA GLY A 559 42.50 -6.61 -19.34
C GLY A 559 40.99 -6.72 -19.54
N PRO A 560 40.16 -5.98 -18.77
CA PRO A 560 38.70 -6.08 -18.84
C PRO A 560 38.12 -5.92 -20.25
N ALA A 561 38.62 -4.94 -21.02
CA ALA A 561 38.18 -4.72 -22.40
C ALA A 561 38.51 -5.90 -23.32
N GLY A 562 39.72 -6.46 -23.22
CA GLY A 562 40.13 -7.60 -24.04
C GLY A 562 39.42 -8.91 -23.67
N LEU A 563 39.21 -9.14 -22.37
CA LEU A 563 38.41 -10.26 -21.87
C LEU A 563 36.96 -10.16 -22.34
N ALA A 564 36.35 -8.97 -22.27
CA ALA A 564 35.00 -8.75 -22.77
C ALA A 564 34.90 -8.94 -24.30
N ALA A 565 35.83 -8.37 -25.05
CA ALA A 565 35.90 -8.55 -26.50
C ALA A 565 36.02 -10.04 -26.86
N GLY A 566 36.95 -10.75 -26.21
CA GLY A 566 37.14 -12.18 -26.45
C GLY A 566 35.92 -13.02 -26.10
N TYR A 567 35.24 -12.72 -24.98
CA TYR A 567 34.00 -13.39 -24.59
C TYR A 567 32.89 -13.24 -25.64
N PHE A 568 32.60 -12.01 -26.09
CA PHE A 568 31.53 -11.78 -27.07
C PHE A 568 31.87 -12.31 -28.47
N LEU A 569 33.12 -12.20 -28.91
CA LEU A 569 33.59 -12.79 -30.17
C LEU A 569 33.50 -14.32 -30.16
N ALA A 570 33.87 -14.96 -29.04
CA ALA A 570 33.75 -16.40 -28.88
C ALA A 570 32.28 -16.87 -28.91
N ARG A 571 31.37 -16.10 -28.28
CA ARG A 571 29.92 -16.34 -28.35
C ARG A 571 29.35 -16.13 -29.75
N ALA A 572 29.90 -15.19 -30.52
CA ALA A 572 29.52 -14.93 -31.90
C ALA A 572 30.04 -15.98 -32.91
N GLY A 573 30.85 -16.96 -32.47
CA GLY A 573 31.30 -18.07 -33.31
C GLY A 573 32.79 -18.07 -33.65
N HIS A 574 33.56 -17.07 -33.23
CA HIS A 574 34.98 -16.95 -33.58
C HIS A 574 35.87 -17.78 -32.65
N PRO A 575 36.85 -18.55 -33.16
CA PRO A 575 37.97 -19.02 -32.35
C PRO A 575 38.81 -17.81 -31.91
N VAL A 576 38.83 -17.50 -30.61
CA VAL A 576 39.55 -16.34 -30.08
C VAL A 576 40.83 -16.77 -29.37
N THR A 577 41.94 -16.13 -29.68
CA THR A 577 43.19 -16.21 -28.91
C THR A 577 43.47 -14.87 -28.24
N LEU A 578 43.62 -14.86 -26.92
CA LEU A 578 44.00 -13.66 -26.17
C LEU A 578 45.51 -13.68 -25.91
N PHE A 579 46.16 -12.55 -26.16
CA PHE A 579 47.58 -12.33 -25.87
C PHE A 579 47.71 -11.33 -24.73
N GLU A 580 48.47 -11.66 -23.69
CA GLU A 580 48.74 -10.76 -22.56
C GLU A 580 50.25 -10.65 -22.36
N ARG A 581 50.71 -9.43 -22.11
CA ARG A 581 52.12 -9.15 -21.80
C ARG A 581 52.44 -9.55 -20.36
N GLU A 582 51.51 -9.31 -19.44
CA GLU A 582 51.66 -9.61 -18.02
C GLU A 582 51.51 -11.12 -17.73
N ALA A 583 51.97 -11.55 -16.55
CA ALA A 583 51.88 -12.96 -16.15
C ALA A 583 50.44 -13.47 -15.91
N ASN A 584 49.47 -12.56 -15.81
CA ASN A 584 48.09 -12.86 -15.45
C ASN A 584 47.10 -12.00 -16.24
N ALA A 585 45.97 -12.59 -16.62
CA ALA A 585 44.80 -11.84 -17.13
C ALA A 585 44.13 -11.02 -16.03
N GLY A 586 43.42 -9.96 -16.42
CA GLY A 586 42.67 -9.04 -15.54
C GLY A 586 43.18 -7.59 -15.55
N GLY A 587 44.40 -7.36 -16.09
CA GLY A 587 44.97 -6.02 -16.25
C GLY A 587 44.96 -5.19 -14.96
N VAL A 588 44.55 -3.92 -15.06
CA VAL A 588 44.45 -2.96 -13.94
C VAL A 588 43.65 -3.54 -12.76
N VAL A 589 42.55 -4.24 -13.04
CA VAL A 589 41.64 -4.74 -11.99
C VAL A 589 42.34 -5.76 -11.10
N LYS A 590 43.19 -6.62 -11.67
CA LYS A 590 43.94 -7.63 -10.91
C LYS A 590 45.23 -7.07 -10.31
N ASN A 591 45.91 -6.19 -11.03
CA ASN A 591 47.29 -5.83 -10.72
C ASN A 591 47.43 -4.50 -9.96
N ILE A 592 46.40 -3.64 -9.94
CA ILE A 592 46.48 -2.27 -9.39
C ILE A 592 45.38 -2.01 -8.35
N ILE A 593 44.15 -2.49 -8.56
CA ILE A 593 43.04 -2.20 -7.65
C ILE A 593 43.26 -2.89 -6.29
N PRO A 594 43.12 -2.17 -5.16
CA PRO A 594 43.26 -2.75 -3.83
C PRO A 594 42.28 -3.91 -3.56
N GLN A 595 42.74 -4.93 -2.83
CA GLN A 595 41.97 -6.14 -2.55
C GLN A 595 40.68 -5.90 -1.76
N PHE A 596 40.61 -4.83 -0.95
CA PHE A 596 39.38 -4.50 -0.23
C PHE A 596 38.27 -3.96 -1.16
N LEU A 597 38.63 -3.42 -2.34
CA LEU A 597 37.68 -3.01 -3.37
C LEU A 597 37.35 -4.17 -4.32
N MET A 598 38.34 -5.02 -4.63
CA MET A 598 38.19 -6.20 -5.49
C MET A 598 38.78 -7.42 -4.77
N PRO A 599 37.94 -8.18 -4.05
CA PRO A 599 38.39 -9.39 -3.35
C PRO A 599 38.93 -10.39 -4.36
N VAL A 600 40.13 -10.90 -4.10
CA VAL A 600 40.72 -11.95 -4.93
C VAL A 600 40.09 -13.27 -4.49
N SER A 601 39.07 -13.74 -5.21
CA SER A 601 38.52 -15.09 -5.03
C SER A 601 39.00 -16.00 -6.15
#